data_AF-A0A6A5U296-F1
#
_entry.id   AF-A0A6A5U296-F1
#
_cell.length_a   1.000
_cell.length_b   1.000
_cell.length_c   1.000
_cell.angle_alpha   90.00
_cell.angle_beta   90.00
_cell.angle_gamma   90.00
#
_symmetry.space_group_name_H-M   'P 1'
#
loop_
_entity.id
_entity.type
_entity.pdbx_description
1 polymer ?
#
loop_
_entity_poly.entity_id
_entity_poly.type
_entity_poly.pdbx_seq_one_letter_code
_entity_poly.pdbx_strand_id
1 'polypeptide(L)'
;EALKQAFSLYPIPRFHHLFAHAKALIRVHGPYTTYAGTTVFTRAPIPRSTKTSKPPSLKTIATSFAAAQDSATSAQPAGPSKEDLQVFNLLWSTTIDILEQILEDGELGHEVFGWGVYGLAAGYIGEPESPLFVPRKSQAFESLKRRLRAALTALPSLSGAAGRTELERVKAGLGMMPAERIGQLVKARKETHICANLLMQRFRSEGWGGIRWGHVIAVVERWLQLLGKEDAVDVVE
;
A
#
# COMPACT_ATOMS: atom_id res chain seq x y z
N GLU A 1 11.66 23.37 -3.19
CA GLU A 1 11.33 23.77 -1.80
C GLU A 1 10.85 22.59 -0.97
N ALA A 2 9.84 21.84 -1.45
CA ALA A 2 9.32 20.65 -0.77
C ALA A 2 10.38 19.64 -0.29
N LEU A 3 11.37 19.31 -1.13
CA LEU A 3 12.48 18.42 -0.74
C LEU A 3 13.32 18.96 0.41
N LYS A 4 13.62 20.27 0.43
CA LYS A 4 14.43 20.89 1.50
C LYS A 4 13.71 20.82 2.83
N GLN A 5 12.42 21.15 2.85
CA GLN A 5 11.58 21.07 4.05
C GLN A 5 11.42 19.62 4.53
N ALA A 6 11.29 18.65 3.61
CA ALA A 6 11.16 17.25 3.96
C ALA A 6 12.34 16.73 4.80
N PHE A 7 13.58 17.16 4.51
CA PHE A 7 14.76 16.75 5.28
C PHE A 7 14.79 17.28 6.72
N SER A 8 14.10 18.39 7.01
CA SER A 8 13.99 18.92 8.38
C SER A 8 12.88 18.25 9.22
N LEU A 9 12.01 17.44 8.61
CA LEU A 9 10.89 16.79 9.28
C LEU A 9 11.27 15.40 9.79
N TYR A 10 10.66 14.99 10.91
CA TYR A 10 10.67 13.60 11.38
C TYR A 10 9.95 12.67 10.38
N PRO A 11 10.16 11.33 10.43
CA PRO A 11 9.68 10.40 9.41
C PRO A 11 8.18 10.51 9.10
N ILE A 12 7.31 10.49 10.11
CA ILE A 12 5.85 10.54 9.93
C ILE A 12 5.37 11.88 9.32
N PRO A 13 5.71 13.06 9.87
CA PRO A 13 5.35 14.32 9.23
C PRO A 13 5.98 14.47 7.83
N ARG A 14 7.20 13.96 7.63
CA ARG A 14 7.86 13.92 6.32
C ARG A 14 7.04 13.11 5.32
N PHE A 15 6.53 11.94 5.71
CA PHE A 15 5.66 11.11 4.86
C PHE A 15 4.41 11.87 4.46
N HIS A 16 3.67 12.46 5.40
CA HIS A 16 2.45 13.20 5.09
C HIS A 16 2.72 14.40 4.18
N HIS A 17 3.79 15.17 4.45
CA HIS A 17 4.22 16.30 3.62
C HIS A 17 4.56 15.87 2.19
N LEU A 18 5.40 14.85 2.03
CA LEU A 18 5.80 14.33 0.72
C LEU A 18 4.62 13.70 -0.02
N PHE A 19 3.73 13.01 0.69
CA PHE A 19 2.58 12.37 0.07
C PHE A 19 1.54 13.39 -0.40
N ALA A 20 1.28 14.44 0.38
CA ALA A 20 0.47 15.57 -0.03
C ALA A 20 1.08 16.26 -1.26
N HIS A 21 2.40 16.48 -1.26
CA HIS A 21 3.10 17.10 -2.37
C HIS A 21 3.06 16.22 -3.65
N ALA A 22 3.29 14.92 -3.53
CA ALA A 22 3.16 13.99 -4.65
C ALA A 22 1.74 13.98 -5.23
N LYS A 23 0.70 13.99 -4.39
CA LYS A 23 -0.70 14.11 -4.83
C LYS A 23 -0.95 15.44 -5.56
N ALA A 24 -0.37 16.54 -5.09
CA ALA A 24 -0.45 17.84 -5.75
C ALA A 24 0.25 17.84 -7.13
N LEU A 25 1.46 17.27 -7.22
CA LEU A 25 2.18 17.10 -8.48
C LEU A 25 1.36 16.28 -9.49
N ILE A 26 0.76 15.16 -9.07
CA ILE A 26 -0.11 14.34 -9.92
C ILE A 26 -1.36 15.11 -10.37
N ARG A 27 -1.92 15.96 -9.51
CA ARG A 27 -3.08 16.79 -9.88
C ARG A 27 -2.71 17.81 -10.97
N VAL A 28 -1.56 18.46 -10.84
CA VAL A 28 -1.11 19.52 -11.76
C VAL A 28 -0.55 18.94 -13.05
N HIS A 29 0.31 17.93 -12.98
CA HIS A 29 1.14 17.46 -14.09
C HIS A 29 0.84 16.00 -14.49
N GLY A 30 -0.03 15.30 -13.77
CA GLY A 30 -0.30 13.88 -14.02
C GLY A 30 -1.36 13.59 -15.09
N PRO A 31 -1.58 12.31 -15.45
CA PRO A 31 -0.84 11.14 -14.96
C PRO A 31 0.62 11.19 -15.40
N TYR A 32 1.53 10.79 -14.50
CA TYR A 32 2.91 10.53 -14.89
C TYR A 32 2.99 9.18 -15.61
N THR A 33 3.84 9.10 -16.62
CA THR A 33 4.07 7.90 -17.44
C THR A 33 5.55 7.77 -17.78
N THR A 34 5.92 6.79 -18.60
CA THR A 34 7.22 6.74 -19.27
C THR A 34 7.06 7.02 -20.76
N TYR A 35 8.13 7.45 -21.44
CA TYR A 35 8.13 7.46 -22.91
C TYR A 35 8.08 6.03 -23.45
N ALA A 36 7.37 5.84 -24.57
CA ALA A 36 7.19 4.54 -25.19
C ALA A 36 8.53 3.83 -25.43
N GLY A 37 8.65 2.59 -24.93
CA GLY A 37 9.87 1.78 -25.06
C GLY A 37 11.03 2.22 -24.15
N THR A 38 10.79 3.09 -23.17
CA THR A 38 11.82 3.59 -22.26
C THR A 38 11.34 3.58 -20.80
N THR A 39 12.28 3.80 -19.88
CA THR A 39 12.07 4.04 -18.45
C THR A 39 12.27 5.51 -18.07
N VAL A 40 12.17 6.42 -19.06
CA VAL A 40 12.31 7.85 -18.83
C VAL A 40 10.98 8.39 -18.31
N PHE A 41 11.00 8.89 -17.09
CA PHE A 41 9.84 9.42 -16.38
C PHE A 41 9.39 10.73 -16.99
N THR A 42 8.11 10.84 -17.29
CA THR A 42 7.55 12.02 -17.93
C THR A 42 6.20 12.41 -17.35
N ARG A 43 5.89 13.69 -17.51
CA ARG A 43 4.69 14.35 -17.01
C ARG A 43 3.95 15.00 -18.17
N ALA A 44 2.70 15.37 -17.98
CA ALA A 44 1.93 16.06 -19.01
C ALA A 44 2.65 17.37 -19.42
N PRO A 45 2.76 17.66 -20.73
CA PRO A 45 3.49 18.83 -21.22
C PRO A 45 2.84 20.16 -20.81
N ILE A 46 1.51 20.15 -20.60
CA ILE A 46 0.73 21.31 -20.21
C ILE A 46 0.15 21.05 -18.81
N PRO A 47 0.47 21.90 -17.81
CA PRO A 47 -0.13 21.83 -16.49
C PRO A 47 -1.65 21.96 -16.55
N ARG A 48 -2.35 21.12 -15.80
CA ARG A 48 -3.80 21.19 -15.62
C ARG A 48 -4.13 22.33 -14.67
N SER A 49 -5.18 23.10 -14.98
CA SER A 49 -5.71 24.10 -14.05
C SER A 49 -6.19 23.42 -12.77
N THR A 50 -5.60 23.74 -11.62
CA THR A 50 -6.00 23.18 -10.32
C THR A 50 -7.37 23.68 -9.86
N LYS A 51 -7.77 24.90 -10.27
CA LYS A 51 -9.05 25.52 -9.91
C LYS A 51 -10.26 24.81 -10.52
N THR A 52 -10.11 24.22 -11.70
CA THR A 52 -11.22 23.59 -12.45
C THR A 52 -11.07 22.08 -12.60
N SER A 53 -9.89 21.52 -12.32
CA SER A 53 -9.66 20.08 -12.38
C SER A 53 -10.23 19.35 -11.17
N LYS A 54 -10.94 18.26 -11.45
CA LYS A 54 -11.29 17.26 -10.45
C LYS A 54 -10.02 16.68 -9.82
N PRO A 55 -10.06 16.28 -8.54
CA PRO A 55 -8.94 15.57 -7.92
C PRO A 55 -8.58 14.30 -8.73
N PRO A 56 -7.30 13.91 -8.76
CA PRO A 56 -6.88 12.73 -9.51
C PRO A 56 -7.55 11.48 -8.96
N SER A 57 -8.02 10.60 -9.86
CA SER A 57 -8.59 9.31 -9.46
C SER A 57 -7.53 8.40 -8.85
N LEU A 58 -7.94 7.43 -8.03
CA LEU A 58 -7.03 6.43 -7.45
C LEU A 58 -6.22 5.70 -8.53
N LYS A 59 -6.84 5.42 -9.69
CA LYS A 59 -6.15 4.83 -10.84
C LYS A 59 -5.02 5.74 -11.35
N THR A 60 -5.27 7.05 -11.45
CA THR A 60 -4.26 8.04 -11.90
C THR A 60 -3.08 8.10 -10.92
N ILE A 61 -3.38 8.07 -9.62
CA ILE A 61 -2.37 8.06 -8.56
C ILE A 61 -1.52 6.79 -8.65
N ALA A 62 -2.17 5.62 -8.72
CA ALA A 62 -1.50 4.32 -8.83
C ALA A 62 -0.63 4.22 -10.10
N THR A 63 -1.12 4.69 -11.26
CA THR A 63 -0.34 4.73 -12.50
C THR A 63 0.89 5.62 -12.36
N SER A 64 0.76 6.78 -11.71
CA SER A 64 1.89 7.70 -11.52
C SER A 64 2.96 7.11 -10.60
N PHE A 65 2.56 6.45 -9.51
CA PHE A 65 3.50 5.73 -8.63
C PHE A 65 4.17 4.54 -9.33
N ALA A 66 3.42 3.79 -10.16
CA ALA A 66 4.00 2.70 -10.94
C ALA A 66 5.06 3.23 -11.92
N ALA A 67 4.76 4.30 -12.66
CA ALA A 67 5.72 4.93 -13.56
C ALA A 67 6.97 5.45 -12.82
N ALA A 68 6.80 6.03 -11.62
CA ALA A 68 7.92 6.49 -10.80
C ALA A 68 8.80 5.31 -10.36
N GLN A 69 8.19 4.22 -9.87
CA GLN A 69 8.90 2.99 -9.50
C GLN A 69 9.69 2.40 -10.68
N ASP A 70 9.05 2.26 -11.84
CA ASP A 70 9.67 1.70 -13.05
C ASP A 70 10.84 2.58 -13.55
N SER A 71 10.86 3.86 -13.19
CA SER A 71 11.89 4.83 -13.58
C SER A 71 12.96 5.08 -12.51
N ALA A 72 12.77 4.58 -11.28
CA ALA A 72 13.53 4.98 -10.09
C ALA A 72 15.04 4.74 -10.19
N THR A 73 15.43 3.66 -10.89
CA THR A 73 16.83 3.26 -11.06
C THR A 73 17.42 3.67 -12.41
N SER A 74 16.60 4.26 -13.30
CA SER A 74 17.00 4.60 -14.66
C SER A 74 17.59 6.00 -14.75
N ALA A 75 18.55 6.20 -15.66
CA ALA A 75 19.09 7.52 -15.93
C ALA A 75 18.00 8.46 -16.46
N GLN A 76 17.80 9.58 -15.78
CA GLN A 76 16.80 10.58 -16.16
C GLN A 76 17.47 11.83 -16.75
N PRO A 77 16.94 12.39 -17.85
CA PRO A 77 17.40 13.67 -18.39
C PRO A 77 17.19 14.79 -17.36
N ALA A 78 18.02 15.82 -17.41
CA ALA A 78 17.82 17.00 -16.58
C ALA A 78 16.48 17.67 -16.94
N GLY A 79 15.74 18.09 -15.91
CA GLY A 79 14.48 18.81 -16.09
C GLY A 79 13.46 18.51 -14.99
N PRO A 80 12.28 19.12 -15.10
CA PRO A 80 11.29 19.07 -14.02
C PRO A 80 10.78 17.67 -13.68
N SER A 81 10.63 16.77 -14.66
CA SER A 81 10.20 15.39 -14.39
C SER A 81 11.20 14.64 -13.50
N LYS A 82 12.50 14.93 -13.63
CA LYS A 82 13.53 14.35 -12.76
C LYS A 82 13.43 14.88 -11.33
N GLU A 83 13.14 16.16 -11.15
CA GLU A 83 12.91 16.76 -9.84
C GLU A 83 11.65 16.16 -9.18
N ASP A 84 10.57 16.00 -9.95
CA ASP A 84 9.35 15.33 -9.48
C ASP A 84 9.66 13.88 -9.05
N LEU A 85 10.44 13.13 -9.84
CA LEU A 85 10.87 11.76 -9.50
C LEU A 85 11.67 11.71 -8.19
N GLN A 86 12.48 12.73 -7.87
CA GLN A 86 13.19 12.79 -6.59
C GLN A 86 12.22 12.89 -5.40
N VAL A 87 11.10 13.60 -5.54
CA VAL A 87 10.03 13.62 -4.52
C VAL A 87 9.44 12.22 -4.35
N PHE A 88 9.11 11.53 -5.45
CA PHE A 88 8.58 10.17 -5.40
C PHE A 88 9.56 9.19 -4.74
N ASN A 89 10.85 9.28 -5.05
CA ASN A 89 11.90 8.47 -4.43
C ASN A 89 12.04 8.75 -2.92
N LEU A 90 12.04 10.03 -2.52
CA LEU A 90 12.15 10.39 -1.11
C LEU A 90 10.90 9.95 -0.33
N LEU A 91 9.71 10.06 -0.93
CA LEU A 91 8.48 9.53 -0.36
C LEU A 91 8.57 8.01 -0.18
N TRP A 92 9.05 7.30 -1.21
CA TRP A 92 9.23 5.85 -1.14
C TRP A 92 10.17 5.43 0.00
N SER A 93 11.38 6.01 0.07
CA SER A 93 12.33 5.71 1.15
C SER A 93 11.72 5.97 2.54
N THR A 94 11.08 7.13 2.72
CA THR A 94 10.39 7.48 3.98
C THR A 94 9.26 6.50 4.30
N THR A 95 8.53 6.03 3.29
CA THR A 95 7.45 5.04 3.46
C THR A 95 8.01 3.72 3.97
N ILE A 96 9.15 3.28 3.45
CA ILE A 96 9.81 2.04 3.90
C ILE A 96 10.34 2.18 5.33
N ASP A 97 10.95 3.32 5.67
CA ASP A 97 11.43 3.58 7.03
C ASP A 97 10.29 3.47 8.05
N ILE A 98 9.14 4.10 7.76
CA ILE A 98 7.95 4.04 8.62
C ILE A 98 7.37 2.62 8.65
N LEU A 99 7.32 1.95 7.51
CA LEU A 99 6.80 0.58 7.43
C LEU A 99 7.60 -0.34 8.35
N GLU A 100 8.93 -0.30 8.28
CA GLU A 100 9.78 -1.12 9.14
C GLU A 100 9.61 -0.74 10.61
N GLN A 101 9.53 0.56 10.93
CA GLN A 101 9.27 1.01 12.30
C GLN A 101 7.94 0.44 12.85
N ILE A 102 6.84 0.53 12.09
CA ILE A 102 5.54 -0.02 12.51
C ILE A 102 5.61 -1.53 12.74
N LEU A 103 6.36 -2.24 11.90
CA LEU A 103 6.53 -3.69 12.00
C LEU A 103 7.41 -4.10 13.18
N GLU A 104 8.39 -3.28 13.55
CA GLU A 104 9.24 -3.47 14.73
C GLU A 104 8.49 -3.17 16.03
N ASP A 105 7.70 -2.09 16.07
CA ASP A 105 6.89 -1.71 17.22
C ASP A 105 5.84 -2.79 17.57
N GLY A 106 5.29 -3.47 16.57
CA GLY A 106 4.36 -4.58 16.76
C GLY A 106 2.99 -4.16 17.35
N GLU A 107 2.66 -2.87 17.30
CA GLU A 107 1.46 -2.28 17.91
C GLU A 107 0.14 -2.64 17.20
N LEU A 108 0.21 -3.23 16.00
CA LEU A 108 -0.96 -3.56 15.20
C LEU A 108 -1.66 -4.83 15.68
N GLY A 109 -2.97 -4.76 15.90
CA GLY A 109 -3.80 -5.95 16.10
C GLY A 109 -3.73 -6.92 14.91
N HIS A 110 -3.81 -8.22 15.18
CA HIS A 110 -3.64 -9.28 14.16
C HIS A 110 -4.50 -9.11 12.90
N GLU A 111 -5.73 -8.61 13.04
CA GLU A 111 -6.63 -8.37 11.90
C GLU A 111 -6.14 -7.21 11.03
N VAL A 112 -5.77 -6.08 11.66
CA VAL A 112 -5.26 -4.89 10.97
C VAL A 112 -3.95 -5.20 10.25
N PHE A 113 -3.06 -5.90 10.94
CA PHE A 113 -1.82 -6.41 10.36
C PHE A 113 -2.12 -7.32 9.16
N GLY A 114 -2.97 -8.34 9.33
CA GLY A 114 -3.30 -9.28 8.27
C GLY A 114 -3.91 -8.62 7.02
N TRP A 115 -4.83 -7.67 7.18
CA TRP A 115 -5.38 -6.93 6.03
C TRP A 115 -4.34 -6.06 5.33
N GLY A 116 -3.43 -5.43 6.07
CA GLY A 116 -2.32 -4.68 5.48
C GLY A 116 -1.38 -5.58 4.69
N VAL A 117 -1.00 -6.74 5.24
CA VAL A 117 -0.18 -7.74 4.52
C VAL A 117 -0.88 -8.25 3.26
N TYR A 118 -2.20 -8.48 3.31
CA TYR A 118 -2.98 -8.82 2.12
C TYR A 118 -2.96 -7.69 1.06
N GLY A 119 -3.02 -6.43 1.51
CA GLY A 119 -2.89 -5.24 0.64
C GLY A 119 -1.52 -5.15 -0.03
N LEU A 120 -0.44 -5.45 0.70
CA LEU A 120 0.92 -5.56 0.16
C LEU A 120 1.00 -6.70 -0.87
N ALA A 121 0.45 -7.87 -0.54
CA ALA A 121 0.41 -9.03 -1.44
C ALA A 121 -0.41 -8.80 -2.73
N ALA A 122 -1.35 -7.86 -2.71
CA ALA A 122 -2.09 -7.46 -3.91
C ALA A 122 -1.23 -6.60 -4.86
N GLY A 123 -0.22 -5.89 -4.34
CA GLY A 123 0.71 -5.08 -5.11
C GLY A 123 1.99 -5.80 -5.53
N TYR A 124 2.14 -7.09 -5.18
CA TYR A 124 3.34 -7.86 -5.49
C TYR A 124 3.49 -8.06 -7.01
N ILE A 125 4.65 -7.70 -7.55
CA ILE A 125 4.95 -7.71 -8.99
C ILE A 125 5.44 -9.10 -9.45
N GLY A 126 5.97 -9.91 -8.52
CA GLY A 126 6.53 -11.23 -8.82
C GLY A 126 7.80 -11.17 -9.66
N GLU A 127 8.53 -12.28 -9.70
CA GLU A 127 9.53 -12.50 -10.76
C GLU A 127 8.79 -12.68 -12.10
N PRO A 128 9.32 -12.16 -13.22
CA PRO A 128 8.70 -12.35 -14.52
C PRO A 128 8.55 -13.85 -14.80
N GLU A 129 7.30 -14.32 -14.88
CA GLU A 129 7.00 -15.72 -15.11
C GLU A 129 7.47 -16.13 -16.51
N SER A 130 8.30 -17.17 -16.60
CA SER A 130 8.53 -17.82 -17.88
C SER A 130 7.20 -18.45 -18.33
N PRO A 131 6.72 -18.20 -19.56
CA PRO A 131 5.45 -18.73 -20.04
C PRO A 131 5.43 -20.27 -20.12
N LEU A 132 6.58 -20.92 -19.96
CA LEU A 132 6.73 -22.38 -20.01
C LEU A 132 6.67 -23.05 -18.64
N PHE A 133 6.89 -22.31 -17.54
CA PHE A 133 6.90 -22.88 -16.18
C PHE A 133 6.46 -21.84 -15.16
N VAL A 134 5.31 -22.07 -14.52
CA VAL A 134 4.96 -21.36 -13.27
C VAL A 134 5.91 -21.85 -12.18
N PRO A 135 6.80 -21.00 -11.65
CA PRO A 135 7.73 -21.45 -10.61
C PRO A 135 6.94 -21.89 -9.38
N ARG A 136 7.32 -23.01 -8.74
CA ARG A 136 6.69 -23.49 -7.48
C ARG A 136 6.57 -22.39 -6.41
N LYS A 137 7.50 -21.41 -6.43
CA LYS A 137 7.49 -20.23 -5.55
C LYS A 137 6.27 -19.31 -5.78
N SER A 138 5.81 -19.13 -7.02
CA SER A 138 4.61 -18.34 -7.35
C SER A 138 3.35 -19.02 -6.81
N GLN A 139 3.25 -20.34 -6.96
CA GLN A 139 2.13 -21.12 -6.43
C GLN A 139 2.04 -21.07 -4.89
N ALA A 140 3.17 -21.17 -4.19
CA ALA A 140 3.22 -21.06 -2.74
C ALA A 140 2.77 -19.68 -2.24
N PHE A 141 3.17 -18.60 -2.94
CA PHE A 141 2.76 -17.24 -2.63
C PHE A 141 1.24 -17.07 -2.74
N GLU A 142 0.67 -17.46 -3.89
CA GLU A 142 -0.76 -17.34 -4.15
C GLU A 142 -1.60 -18.23 -3.21
N SER A 143 -1.07 -19.38 -2.82
CA SER A 143 -1.69 -20.23 -1.78
C SER A 143 -1.76 -19.51 -0.43
N LEU A 144 -0.66 -18.91 0.03
CA LEU A 144 -0.61 -18.14 1.28
C LEU A 144 -1.54 -16.93 1.24
N LYS A 145 -1.52 -16.16 0.15
CA LYS A 145 -2.41 -15.00 -0.07
C LYS A 145 -3.88 -15.39 -0.01
N ARG A 146 -4.27 -16.51 -0.64
CA ARG A 146 -5.64 -17.03 -0.62
C ARG A 146 -6.05 -17.48 0.78
N ARG A 147 -5.19 -18.21 1.48
CA ARG A 147 -5.43 -18.65 2.87
C ARG A 147 -5.57 -17.47 3.81
N LEU A 148 -4.72 -16.45 3.68
CA LEU A 148 -4.83 -15.22 4.45
C LEU A 148 -6.18 -14.54 4.22
N ARG A 149 -6.60 -14.37 2.96
CA ARG A 149 -7.91 -13.79 2.64
C ARG A 149 -9.04 -14.58 3.29
N ALA A 150 -9.03 -15.91 3.15
CA ALA A 150 -10.07 -16.77 3.72
C ALA A 150 -10.13 -16.64 5.25
N ALA A 151 -8.97 -16.62 5.92
CA ALA A 151 -8.87 -16.44 7.36
C ALA A 151 -9.39 -15.08 7.81
N LEU A 152 -9.01 -14.00 7.12
CA LEU A 152 -9.48 -12.64 7.40
C LEU A 152 -10.99 -12.49 7.21
N THR A 153 -11.55 -13.08 6.15
CA THR A 153 -13.01 -13.05 5.91
C THR A 153 -13.81 -13.85 6.94
N ALA A 154 -13.17 -14.79 7.64
CA ALA A 154 -13.79 -15.55 8.73
C ALA A 154 -13.79 -14.79 10.06
N LEU A 155 -13.03 -13.69 10.18
CA LEU A 155 -13.07 -12.82 11.35
C LEU A 155 -14.33 -11.92 11.32
N PRO A 156 -14.87 -11.53 12.50
CA PRO A 156 -15.97 -10.58 12.56
C PRO A 156 -15.45 -9.22 12.08
N SER A 157 -16.04 -8.63 11.03
CA SER A 157 -15.51 -7.37 10.53
C SER A 157 -15.76 -6.23 11.53
N LEU A 158 -14.72 -5.46 11.84
CA LEU A 158 -14.80 -4.29 12.72
C LEU A 158 -15.73 -3.19 12.19
N SER A 159 -16.01 -3.15 10.88
CA SER A 159 -16.93 -2.19 10.23
C SER A 159 -18.35 -2.73 9.97
N GLY A 160 -18.62 -4.01 10.28
CA GLY A 160 -19.81 -4.72 9.79
C GLY A 160 -21.04 -4.71 10.70
N ALA A 161 -20.98 -4.06 11.87
CA ALA A 161 -22.14 -3.96 12.75
C ALA A 161 -23.27 -3.06 12.16
N ALA A 162 -22.96 -2.20 11.18
CA ALA A 162 -23.89 -1.24 10.61
C ALA A 162 -24.59 -1.68 9.29
N GLY A 163 -24.26 -2.85 8.72
CA GLY A 163 -24.75 -3.20 7.37
C GLY A 163 -25.08 -4.66 7.08
N ARG A 164 -24.80 -5.61 7.99
CA ARG A 164 -25.28 -6.99 7.81
C ARG A 164 -26.76 -7.07 8.14
N THR A 165 -27.58 -7.41 7.15
CA THR A 165 -28.99 -7.74 7.37
C THR A 165 -29.08 -8.85 8.40
N GLU A 166 -30.16 -8.85 9.18
CA GLU A 166 -30.43 -9.86 10.20
C GLU A 166 -30.32 -11.28 9.63
N LEU A 167 -30.69 -11.47 8.35
CA LEU A 167 -30.56 -12.70 7.58
C LEU A 167 -29.12 -13.22 7.40
N GLU A 168 -28.11 -12.34 7.31
CA GLU A 168 -26.70 -12.72 7.21
C GLU A 168 -26.09 -13.09 8.57
N ARG A 169 -26.56 -12.45 9.65
CA ARG A 169 -26.20 -12.84 11.02
C ARG A 169 -26.83 -14.18 11.39
N VAL A 170 -28.06 -14.39 10.93
CA VAL A 170 -28.84 -15.62 10.98
C VAL A 170 -28.13 -16.75 10.20
N LYS A 171 -27.69 -16.53 8.95
CA LYS A 171 -26.94 -17.55 8.18
C LYS A 171 -25.51 -17.82 8.67
N ALA A 172 -24.82 -16.84 9.23
CA ALA A 172 -23.45 -17.00 9.72
C ALA A 172 -23.37 -17.57 11.16
N GLY A 173 -24.50 -17.71 11.87
CA GLY A 173 -24.50 -18.06 13.28
C GLY A 173 -25.67 -18.89 13.80
N LEU A 174 -26.75 -19.11 13.03
CA LEU A 174 -27.81 -20.05 13.42
C LEU A 174 -27.42 -21.46 13.00
N GLY A 175 -26.89 -22.19 13.96
CA GLY A 175 -26.56 -23.61 13.82
C GLY A 175 -25.22 -23.99 14.43
N MET A 176 -24.36 -23.01 14.71
CA MET A 176 -23.08 -23.27 15.38
C MET A 176 -23.21 -23.07 16.88
N MET A 177 -22.78 -24.07 17.63
CA MET A 177 -22.66 -23.96 19.07
C MET A 177 -21.64 -22.86 19.44
N PRO A 178 -21.81 -22.12 20.55
CA PRO A 178 -20.87 -21.08 20.95
C PRO A 178 -19.41 -21.54 20.98
N ALA A 179 -19.16 -22.79 21.38
CA ALA A 179 -17.83 -23.40 21.39
C ALA A 179 -17.23 -23.56 19.99
N GLU A 180 -18.03 -23.95 18.99
CA GLU A 180 -17.58 -24.11 17.62
C GLU A 180 -17.26 -22.75 16.98
N ARG A 181 -18.06 -21.73 17.30
CA ARG A 181 -17.80 -20.34 16.88
C ARG A 181 -16.48 -19.82 17.45
N ILE A 182 -16.20 -20.08 18.73
CA ILE A 182 -14.91 -19.73 19.35
C ILE A 182 -13.78 -20.48 18.65
N GLY A 183 -13.95 -21.78 18.41
CA GLY A 183 -12.95 -22.61 17.70
C GLY A 183 -12.62 -22.07 16.31
N GLN A 184 -13.63 -21.65 15.54
CA GLN A 184 -13.43 -21.03 14.22
C GLN A 184 -12.68 -19.70 14.31
N LEU A 185 -13.03 -18.83 15.28
CA LEU A 185 -12.35 -17.55 15.46
C LEU A 185 -10.89 -17.72 15.88
N VAL A 186 -10.60 -18.67 16.77
CA VAL A 186 -9.23 -19.01 17.17
C VAL A 186 -8.44 -19.53 15.97
N LYS A 187 -9.03 -20.42 15.17
CA LYS A 187 -8.42 -20.93 13.94
C LYS A 187 -8.13 -19.80 12.94
N ALA A 188 -9.10 -18.92 12.69
CA ALA A 188 -8.96 -17.80 11.78
C ALA A 188 -7.88 -16.82 12.22
N ARG A 189 -7.80 -16.49 13.52
CA ARG A 189 -6.71 -15.65 14.06
C ARG A 189 -5.34 -16.30 13.88
N LYS A 190 -5.23 -17.60 14.18
CA LYS A 190 -3.98 -18.37 14.02
C LYS A 190 -3.53 -18.41 12.56
N GLU A 191 -4.44 -18.72 11.65
CA GLU A 191 -4.16 -18.75 10.20
C GLU A 191 -3.79 -17.36 9.67
N THR A 192 -4.45 -16.31 10.14
CA THR A 192 -4.11 -14.91 9.81
C THR A 192 -2.68 -14.60 10.25
N HIS A 193 -2.35 -14.88 11.51
CA HIS A 193 -1.00 -14.67 12.04
C HIS A 193 0.05 -15.45 11.24
N ILE A 194 -0.15 -16.74 10.99
CA ILE A 194 0.81 -17.58 10.25
C ILE A 194 0.99 -17.09 8.81
N CYS A 195 -0.10 -16.93 8.05
CA CYS A 195 -0.01 -16.57 6.65
C CYS A 195 0.54 -15.15 6.47
N ALA A 196 0.14 -14.20 7.32
CA ALA A 196 0.66 -12.84 7.27
C ALA A 196 2.16 -12.81 7.56
N ASN A 197 2.64 -13.50 8.60
CA ASN A 197 4.08 -13.53 8.91
C ASN A 197 4.91 -14.21 7.82
N LEU A 198 4.44 -15.32 7.23
CA LEU A 198 5.15 -15.98 6.13
C LEU A 198 5.25 -15.10 4.88
N LEU A 199 4.19 -14.36 4.56
CA LEU A 199 4.21 -13.38 3.46
C LEU A 199 5.17 -12.22 3.78
N MET A 200 5.16 -11.71 5.01
CA MET A 200 6.04 -10.63 5.44
C MET A 200 7.51 -11.02 5.43
N GLN A 201 7.86 -12.22 5.90
CA GLN A 201 9.21 -12.76 5.81
C GLN A 201 9.69 -12.80 4.35
N ARG A 202 8.79 -13.17 3.43
CA ARG A 202 9.10 -13.17 2.01
C ARG A 202 9.35 -11.77 1.47
N PHE A 203 8.48 -10.80 1.76
CA PHE A 203 8.69 -9.41 1.35
C PHE A 203 10.01 -8.83 1.85
N ARG A 204 10.37 -9.10 3.12
CA ARG A 204 11.67 -8.69 3.67
C ARG A 204 12.84 -9.38 2.99
N SER A 205 12.72 -10.68 2.67
CA SER A 205 13.79 -11.44 2.02
C SER A 205 14.06 -11.04 0.56
N GLU A 206 13.00 -10.67 -0.18
CA GLU A 206 13.10 -10.24 -1.58
C GLU A 206 13.32 -8.72 -1.71
N GLY A 207 13.11 -7.99 -0.61
CA GLY A 207 13.11 -6.54 -0.56
C GLY A 207 11.79 -5.93 -1.01
N TRP A 208 11.54 -4.71 -0.55
CA TRP A 208 10.30 -3.97 -0.82
C TRP A 208 10.12 -3.55 -2.28
N GLY A 209 11.19 -3.60 -3.09
CA GLY A 209 11.15 -3.25 -4.52
C GLY A 209 10.22 -4.13 -5.35
N GLY A 210 9.93 -5.35 -4.89
CA GLY A 210 8.99 -6.28 -5.53
C GLY A 210 7.51 -5.95 -5.32
N ILE A 211 7.18 -4.87 -4.61
CA ILE A 211 5.81 -4.43 -4.34
C ILE A 211 5.57 -3.07 -5.00
N ARG A 212 4.40 -2.92 -5.63
CA ARG A 212 4.00 -1.64 -6.23
C ARG A 212 3.95 -0.54 -5.19
N TRP A 213 4.66 0.56 -5.40
CA TRP A 213 4.82 1.64 -4.42
C TRP A 213 3.48 2.15 -3.87
N GLY A 214 2.48 2.34 -4.75
CA GLY A 214 1.16 2.80 -4.35
C GLY A 214 0.45 1.88 -3.34
N HIS A 215 0.70 0.57 -3.38
CA HIS A 215 0.13 -0.37 -2.39
C HIS A 215 0.79 -0.20 -1.03
N VAL A 216 2.11 -0.07 -0.98
CA VAL A 216 2.84 0.10 0.29
C VAL A 216 2.48 1.43 0.93
N ILE A 217 2.45 2.51 0.16
CA ILE A 217 2.06 3.85 0.63
C ILE A 217 0.63 3.80 1.22
N ALA A 218 -0.32 3.17 0.54
CA ALA A 218 -1.69 3.05 1.02
C ALA A 218 -1.79 2.22 2.32
N VAL A 219 -0.99 1.16 2.45
CA VAL A 219 -0.95 0.34 3.68
C VAL A 219 -0.36 1.14 4.84
N VAL A 220 0.76 1.84 4.62
CA VAL A 220 1.41 2.68 5.63
C VAL A 220 0.50 3.81 6.08
N GLU A 221 -0.11 4.56 5.13
CA GLU A 221 -1.09 5.60 5.45
C GLU A 221 -2.21 5.03 6.33
N ARG A 222 -2.76 3.88 5.96
CA ARG A 222 -3.85 3.26 6.71
C ARG A 222 -3.43 2.78 8.10
N TRP A 223 -2.22 2.25 8.26
CA TRP A 223 -1.72 1.81 9.57
C TRP A 223 -1.41 3.00 10.48
N LEU A 224 -0.81 4.08 9.96
CA LEU A 224 -0.61 5.32 10.72
C LEU A 224 -1.93 5.88 11.25
N GLN A 225 -2.98 5.89 10.41
CA GLN A 225 -4.34 6.28 10.82
C GLN A 225 -4.87 5.46 12.00
N LEU A 226 -4.72 4.14 11.93
CA LEU A 226 -5.22 3.25 12.97
C LEU A 226 -4.42 3.32 14.27
N LEU A 227 -3.15 3.72 14.19
CA LEU A 227 -2.30 3.97 15.35
C LEU A 227 -2.49 5.38 15.94
N GLY A 228 -3.34 6.22 15.34
CA GLY A 228 -3.53 7.61 15.78
C GLY A 228 -2.30 8.48 15.56
N LYS A 229 -1.39 8.08 14.67
CA LYS A 229 -0.17 8.81 14.31
C LYS A 229 -0.41 9.77 13.12
N GLU A 230 -1.64 10.26 12.95
CA GLU A 230 -1.92 11.38 12.04
C GLU A 230 -1.45 12.66 12.75
N ASP A 231 -0.31 13.20 12.32
CA ASP A 231 0.00 14.58 12.69
C ASP A 231 -1.08 15.49 12.11
N ALA A 232 -1.63 16.38 12.94
CA ALA A 232 -2.43 17.51 12.53
C ALA A 232 -1.61 18.38 11.58
N VAL A 233 -1.60 18.03 10.29
CA VAL A 233 -1.15 18.94 9.24
C VAL A 233 -2.27 19.97 9.12
N ASP A 234 -2.20 20.99 9.97
CA ASP A 234 -2.89 22.25 9.75
C ASP A 234 -2.50 22.70 8.34
N VAL A 235 -3.41 22.46 7.40
CA VAL A 235 -3.34 22.99 6.05
C VAL A 235 -3.57 24.48 6.23
N VAL A 236 -2.48 25.24 6.36
CA VAL A 236 -2.52 26.69 6.15
C VAL A 236 -2.89 26.87 4.68
N GLU A 237 -4.17 27.19 4.44
CA GLU A 237 -4.72 27.63 3.15
C GLU A 237 -4.02 28.89 2.63
#